data_AF-A0A087UIU5-F1
#
_entry.id   AF-A0A087UIU5-F1
#
_cell.length_a   1.000
_cell.length_b   1.000
_cell.length_c   1.000
_cell.angle_alpha   90.00
_cell.angle_beta   90.00
_cell.angle_gamma   90.00
#
_symmetry.space_group_name_H-M   'P 1'
#
loop_
_entity.id
_entity.type
_entity.pdbx_description
1 polymer ?
#
loop_
_entity_poly.entity_id
_entity_poly.type
_entity_poly.pdbx_seq_one_letter_code
_entity_poly.pdbx_strand_id
1 'polypeptide(L)'
;MHMTIKENPLITVIVTPIMQRAHDKPFSGDIVFVNTSGSCDQTNTCVTFMFTATKIGAIPLACILHSSQTEETYVNAFSTFKQLMGDQAFGGKGEPDLFM
;
A
#
# COMPACT_ATOMS: atom_id res chain seq x y z
N MET A 1 2.01 12.72 7.34
CA MET A 1 1.01 11.89 6.64
C MET A 1 1.14 12.23 5.17
N HIS A 2 1.39 11.23 4.32
CA HIS A 2 1.42 11.40 2.88
C HIS A 2 0.12 10.83 2.30
N MET A 3 -0.48 11.56 1.37
CA MET A 3 -1.67 11.14 0.66
C MET A 3 -1.58 11.63 -0.77
N THR A 4 -1.99 10.80 -1.72
CA THR A 4 -2.17 11.22 -3.11
C THR A 4 -3.47 10.65 -3.66
N ILE A 5 -4.09 11.40 -4.57
CA ILE A 5 -5.35 11.07 -5.20
C ILE A 5 -5.15 11.13 -6.72
N LYS A 6 -5.55 10.07 -7.41
CA LYS A 6 -5.65 9.99 -8.86
C LYS A 6 -7.11 9.76 -9.20
N GLU A 7 -7.70 10.55 -10.09
CA GLU A 7 -9.15 10.48 -10.35
C GLU A 7 -9.54 9.45 -11.41
N ASN A 8 -8.63 9.09 -12.34
CA ASN A 8 -8.93 8.19 -13.46
C ASN A 8 -7.82 7.12 -13.64
N PRO A 9 -8.02 5.87 -13.17
CA PRO A 9 -9.10 5.43 -12.28
C PRO A 9 -8.97 6.05 -10.88
N LEU A 10 -10.07 6.11 -10.13
CA LEU A 10 -10.08 6.67 -8.77
C LEU A 10 -9.22 5.82 -7.83
N ILE A 11 -8.10 6.37 -7.40
CA ILE A 11 -7.14 5.75 -6.49
C ILE A 11 -6.73 6.78 -5.45
N THR A 12 -6.87 6.42 -4.18
CA THR A 12 -6.36 7.23 -3.07
C THR A 12 -5.37 6.39 -2.28
N VAL A 13 -4.11 6.81 -2.24
CA VAL A 13 -3.07 6.17 -1.42
C VAL A 13 -2.88 6.98 -0.15
N ILE A 14 -2.90 6.30 1.00
CA ILE A 14 -2.76 6.90 2.33
C ILE A 14 -1.59 6.22 3.04
N VAL A 15 -0.61 7.03 3.45
CA VAL A 15 0.53 6.58 4.26
C VAL A 15 0.63 7.46 5.51
N THR A 16 0.18 6.90 6.63
CA THR A 16 0.21 7.56 7.94
C THR A 16 1.63 7.66 8.49
N PRO A 17 1.90 8.52 9.50
CA PRO A 17 3.24 8.61 10.10
C PRO A 17 3.77 7.28 10.67
N ILE A 18 2.90 6.40 11.17
CA ILE A 18 3.35 5.09 11.66
C ILE A 18 3.76 4.15 10.52
N MET A 19 3.06 4.21 9.38
CA MET A 19 3.42 3.47 8.17
C MET A 19 4.75 3.96 7.57
N GLN A 20 4.99 5.27 7.58
CA GLN A 20 6.28 5.85 7.14
C GLN A 20 7.44 5.31 7.98
N ARG A 21 7.31 5.34 9.32
CA ARG A 21 8.34 4.79 10.21
C ARG A 21 8.55 3.29 10.05
N ALA A 22 7.54 2.55 9.60
CA ALA A 22 7.68 1.13 9.28
C ALA A 22 8.59 0.96 8.06
N HIS A 23 8.41 1.77 7.01
CA HIS A 23 9.30 1.76 5.85
C HIS A 23 10.76 2.12 6.17
N ASP A 24 11.05 2.86 7.24
CA ASP A 24 12.43 3.12 7.68
C ASP A 24 13.15 1.88 8.25
N LYS A 25 12.43 0.76 8.43
CA LYS A 25 13.00 -0.47 9.00
C LYS A 25 13.44 -1.44 7.91
N PRO A 26 14.61 -2.09 8.05
CA PRO A 26 15.11 -3.05 7.06
C PRO A 26 14.11 -4.17 6.76
N PHE A 27 13.42 -4.68 7.78
CA PHE A 27 12.46 -5.77 7.62
C PHE A 27 11.22 -5.41 6.80
N SER A 28 10.96 -4.12 6.56
CA SER A 28 9.76 -3.67 5.86
C SER A 28 9.71 -4.10 4.39
N GLY A 29 10.87 -4.45 3.82
CA GLY A 29 11.00 -5.00 2.48
C GLY A 29 11.20 -6.50 2.42
N ASP A 30 11.13 -7.24 3.52
CA ASP A 30 11.38 -8.69 3.46
C ASP A 30 10.15 -9.43 2.93
N ILE A 31 8.99 -9.24 3.57
CA ILE A 31 7.71 -9.84 3.16
C ILE A 31 6.63 -8.80 3.30
N VAL A 32 5.98 -8.47 2.18
CA VAL A 32 4.81 -7.60 2.13
C VAL A 32 3.59 -8.43 1.78
N PHE A 33 2.61 -8.44 2.67
CA PHE A 33 1.32 -9.06 2.41
C PHE A 33 0.25 -7.99 2.17
N VAL A 34 -0.63 -8.31 1.24
CA VAL A 34 -1.70 -7.46 0.77
C VAL A 34 -3.03 -8.08 1.16
N ASN A 35 -3.89 -7.27 1.76
CA ASN A 35 -5.26 -7.68 2.05
C ASN A 35 -6.23 -6.66 1.46
N THR A 36 -7.14 -7.13 0.61
CA THR A 36 -8.18 -6.29 0.02
C THR A 36 -9.54 -6.67 0.57
N SER A 37 -10.29 -5.67 1.02
CA SER A 37 -11.73 -5.76 1.26
C SER A 37 -12.47 -4.99 0.16
N GLY A 38 -13.51 -5.59 -0.43
CA GLY A 38 -14.36 -4.94 -1.43
C GLY A 38 -15.70 -4.49 -0.84
N SER A 39 -16.47 -3.72 -1.62
CA SER A 39 -17.82 -3.26 -1.23
C SER A 39 -17.86 -2.57 0.13
N CYS A 40 -16.84 -1.75 0.41
CA CYS A 40 -16.70 -1.08 1.69
C CYS A 40 -17.61 0.15 1.83
N ASP A 41 -18.30 0.55 0.75
CA ASP A 41 -19.27 1.63 0.74
C ASP A 41 -20.35 1.40 -0.35
N GLN A 42 -21.25 2.37 -0.53
CA GLN A 42 -22.31 2.32 -1.53
C GLN A 42 -21.79 2.40 -2.98
N THR A 43 -20.54 2.83 -3.18
CA THR A 43 -19.90 2.95 -4.51
C THR A 43 -19.07 1.73 -4.89
N ASN A 44 -19.09 0.68 -4.05
CA ASN A 44 -18.24 -0.51 -4.18
C ASN A 44 -16.72 -0.22 -4.11
N THR A 45 -16.33 0.82 -3.35
CA THR A 45 -14.93 1.10 -3.06
C THR A 45 -14.28 -0.13 -2.42
N CYS A 46 -13.09 -0.45 -2.93
CA CYS A 46 -12.20 -1.45 -2.39
C CYS A 46 -11.14 -0.77 -1.53
N VAL A 47 -10.84 -1.38 -0.38
CA VAL A 47 -9.78 -0.95 0.54
C VAL A 47 -8.70 -2.03 0.56
N THR A 48 -7.52 -1.69 0.08
CA THR A 48 -6.33 -2.55 0.09
C THR A 48 -5.33 -2.06 1.12
N PHE A 49 -5.02 -2.91 2.09
CA PHE A 49 -3.93 -2.68 3.01
C PHE A 49 -2.69 -3.46 2.59
N MET A 50 -1.53 -2.80 2.72
CA MET A 50 -0.22 -3.44 2.64
C MET A 50 0.37 -3.52 4.04
N PHE A 51 1.03 -4.62 4.36
CA PHE A 51 1.65 -4.84 5.65
C PHE A 51 3.01 -5.51 5.50
N THR A 52 3.91 -5.26 6.45
CA THR A 52 5.12 -6.05 6.62
C THR A 52 4.97 -7.05 7.77
N ALA A 53 5.60 -8.22 7.61
CA ALA A 53 5.67 -9.22 8.66
C ALA A 53 6.71 -8.81 9.72
N THR A 54 6.37 -9.01 10.99
CA THR A 54 7.30 -8.86 12.12
C THR A 54 7.08 -9.98 13.13
N LYS A 55 8.00 -10.12 14.08
CA LYS A 55 7.89 -11.10 15.17
C LYS A 55 6.62 -10.95 16.01
N ILE A 56 6.06 -9.75 16.09
CA ILE A 56 4.86 -9.44 16.89
C ILE A 56 3.58 -9.34 16.04
N GLY A 57 3.67 -9.67 14.75
CA GLY A 57 2.55 -9.64 13.81
C GLY A 57 2.72 -8.62 12.68
N ALA A 58 1.60 -8.19 12.15
CA ALA A 58 1.50 -7.31 10.98
C ALA A 58 1.68 -5.83 11.36
N ILE A 59 2.57 -5.12 10.67
CA ILE A 59 2.65 -3.65 10.75
C ILE A 59 2.21 -3.07 9.39
N PRO A 60 1.28 -2.10 9.37
CA PRO A 60 0.80 -1.53 8.11
C PRO A 60 1.86 -0.67 7.43
N LEU A 61 1.87 -0.72 6.09
CA LEU A 61 2.74 0.04 5.19
C LEU A 61 1.95 1.04 4.33
N ALA A 62 0.73 0.69 3.92
CA ALA A 62 -0.15 1.59 3.17
C ALA A 62 -1.62 1.18 3.31
N CYS A 63 -2.51 2.15 3.12
CA CYS A 63 -3.93 1.93 2.86
C CYS A 63 -4.25 2.56 1.49
N ILE A 64 -4.84 1.79 0.58
CA ILE A 64 -5.15 2.22 -0.77
C ILE A 64 -6.64 2.01 -1.03
N LEU A 65 -7.33 3.08 -1.40
CA LEU A 65 -8.72 3.04 -1.84
C LEU A 65 -8.75 3.01 -3.35
N HIS A 66 -9.55 2.14 -3.94
CA HIS A 66 -9.70 2.05 -5.40
C HIS A 66 -11.04 1.45 -5.82
N SER A 67 -11.38 1.55 -7.10
CA SER A 67 -12.72 1.28 -7.61
C SER A 67 -13.05 -0.19 -7.89
N SER A 68 -12.07 -1.09 -8.00
CA SER A 68 -12.34 -2.49 -8.34
C SER A 68 -11.15 -3.41 -8.05
N GLN A 69 -11.39 -4.73 -7.96
CA GLN A 69 -10.34 -5.74 -7.74
C GLN A 69 -9.82 -6.33 -9.06
N THR A 70 -9.67 -5.52 -10.11
CA THR A 70 -9.06 -5.94 -11.37
C THR A 70 -7.55 -5.76 -11.34
N GLU A 71 -6.83 -6.54 -12.13
CA GLU A 71 -5.37 -6.41 -12.30
C GLU A 71 -4.97 -4.97 -12.68
N GLU A 72 -5.67 -4.37 -13.65
CA GLU A 72 -5.43 -2.98 -14.07
C GLU A 72 -5.54 -1.99 -12.90
N THR A 73 -6.55 -2.16 -12.05
CA THR A 73 -6.74 -1.29 -10.88
C THR A 73 -5.60 -1.46 -9.88
N TYR A 74 -5.17 -2.70 -9.62
CA TYR A 74 -4.03 -2.97 -8.74
C TYR A 74 -2.71 -2.43 -9.29
N VAL A 75 -2.45 -2.58 -10.59
CA VAL A 75 -1.26 -2.01 -11.24
C VAL A 75 -1.23 -0.49 -11.06
N ASN A 76 -2.35 0.19 -11.32
CA ASN A 76 -2.44 1.63 -11.10
C ASN A 76 -2.29 2.00 -9.61
N ALA A 77 -2.90 1.24 -8.70
CA ALA A 77 -2.85 1.45 -7.25
C ALA A 77 -1.42 1.36 -6.71
N PHE A 78 -0.72 0.28 -7.01
CA PHE A 78 0.65 0.08 -6.56
C PHE A 78 1.65 1.00 -7.25
N SER A 79 1.43 1.35 -8.52
CA SER A 79 2.23 2.38 -9.21
C SER A 79 2.08 3.75 -8.55
N THR A 80 0.85 4.12 -8.19
CA THR A 80 0.57 5.38 -7.48
C THR A 80 1.23 5.40 -6.10
N PHE A 81 1.22 4.26 -5.39
CA PHE A 81 1.94 4.10 -4.13
C PHE A 81 3.45 4.24 -4.30
N LYS A 82 4.05 3.59 -5.32
CA LYS A 82 5.48 3.70 -5.62
C LYS A 82 5.89 5.14 -5.92
N GLN A 83 5.07 5.88 -6.69
CA GLN A 83 5.31 7.30 -6.97
C GLN A 83 5.25 8.17 -5.71
N LEU A 84 4.36 7.87 -4.76
CA LEU A 84 4.24 8.61 -3.51
C LEU A 84 5.43 8.38 -2.56
N MET A 85 5.90 7.13 -2.46
CA MET A 85 6.94 6.76 -1.49
C MET A 85 8.37 6.90 -2.02
N GLY A 86 8.56 6.76 -3.34
CA GLY A 86 9.87 6.78 -3.99
C GLY A 86 10.80 5.64 -3.53
N ASP A 87 12.09 5.79 -3.80
CA ASP A 87 13.11 4.77 -3.55
C ASP A 87 13.38 4.50 -2.06
N GLN A 88 12.87 5.37 -1.17
CA GLN A 88 13.04 5.22 0.28
C GLN A 88 12.07 4.19 0.90
N ALA A 89 11.11 3.68 0.13
CA ALA A 89 10.21 2.64 0.59
C ALA A 89 10.96 1.34 0.95
N PHE A 90 10.32 0.51 1.79
CA PHE A 90 10.74 -0.87 2.08
C PHE A 90 12.19 -0.98 2.60
N GLY A 91 12.59 -0.14 3.55
CA GLY A 91 13.94 -0.12 4.10
C GLY A 91 14.96 0.51 3.15
N GLY A 92 14.51 1.35 2.22
CA GLY A 92 15.34 1.96 1.18
C GLY A 92 15.61 1.04 -0.03
N LYS A 93 14.87 -0.07 -0.16
CA LYS A 93 14.96 -0.98 -1.32
C LYS A 93 14.10 -0.53 -2.51
N GLY A 94 13.09 0.31 -2.28
CA GLY A 94 12.09 0.70 -3.30
C GLY A 94 11.07 -0.39 -3.66
N GLU A 95 11.39 -1.65 -3.40
CA GLU A 95 10.49 -2.81 -3.54
C GLU A 95 10.77 -3.90 -2.51
N PRO A 96 9.79 -4.78 -2.21
CA PRO A 96 9.98 -5.89 -1.29
C PRO A 96 10.53 -7.15 -1.99
N ASP A 97 11.23 -7.99 -1.24
CA ASP A 97 11.79 -9.27 -1.70
C ASP A 97 10.67 -10.29 -2.00
N LEU A 98 9.59 -10.27 -1.21
CA LEU A 98 8.38 -11.07 -1.41
C LEU A 98 7.13 -10.19 -1.30
N PHE A 99 6.23 -10.33 -2.28
CA PHE A 99 4.94 -9.65 -2.33
C PHE A 99 3.84 -10.69 -2.52
N MET A 100 2.86 -10.73 -1.61
CA MET A 100 1.80 -11.76 -1.58
C MET A 100 0.42 -11.20 -1.25
#